data_AF-Q386F4-F1
#
_entry.id   AF-Q386F4-F1
#
_cell.length_a   1.000
_cell.length_b   1.000
_cell.length_c   1.000
_cell.angle_alpha   90.00
_cell.angle_beta   90.00
_cell.angle_gamma   90.00
#
_symmetry.space_group_name_H-M   'P 1'
#
loop_
_entity.id
_entity.type
_entity.pdbx_description
1 polymer ?
#
loop_
_entity_poly.entity_id
_entity_poly.type
_entity_poly.pdbx_seq_one_letter_code
_entity_poly.pdbx_strand_id
1 'polypeptide(L)'
;MTHNRSGAVRRKVVQHDFYDSADQVGGVVLLNNPTNGSWEYDEYLRLLTTKRYSRIPSWEAHSTAQCYFVCADGVYPKLQSYVKERQVSHPHLRLFQFFPLCDAVIGDMDSYVTSYEKDGCERPSSTPEGGYGTVDDIPVEVLDTIHHRCRSAAALFREVDGSVPDTPLNGWKMLHEEHSHPLLRPLWLHIQCQITTDFKKALTLLKRLRKRYPDENAVVLPPVLRSPGAARILETGGGVVDQRNCGCDNDPIQERELCVAASQVEALLLPTVVAVGAFGGRFDHEVGAISTMLSESHDAHIVLINLFNTVFACQGGGWTQIVRQPEYEDKTCGLVNYGRMTECETSGLLWNVVKGRGRPSVTNDFVFDFGAFISVCNIVRREVITVDLRCLLTSVGESPADATTATGASDCEAQRGRGPPVVFSILRRQKKEGG
;
A
#
# COMPACT_ATOMS: atom_id res chain seq x y z
N MET A 1 5.06 22.15 6.23
CA MET A 1 5.24 22.28 7.69
C MET A 1 4.18 23.23 8.21
N THR A 2 3.06 22.65 8.65
CA THR A 2 2.02 23.31 9.42
C THR A 2 1.97 22.57 10.75
N HIS A 3 2.31 23.24 11.85
CA HIS A 3 2.12 22.68 13.19
C HIS A 3 0.63 22.57 13.45
N ASN A 4 0.09 21.37 13.24
CA ASN A 4 -1.32 21.06 13.49
C ASN A 4 -1.55 21.04 15.01
N ARG A 5 -2.03 22.18 15.54
CA ARG A 5 -2.61 22.33 16.88
C ARG A 5 -3.73 21.28 17.05
N SER A 6 -3.81 20.66 18.24
CA SER A 6 -4.83 19.68 18.67
C SER A 6 -5.29 18.73 17.55
N GLY A 7 -4.58 17.60 17.39
CA GLY A 7 -4.73 16.69 16.25
C GLY A 7 -6.18 16.37 15.89
N ALA A 8 -6.70 17.04 14.85
CA ALA A 8 -8.04 16.81 14.35
C ALA A 8 -8.23 15.31 14.08
N VAL A 9 -9.32 14.75 14.62
CA VAL A 9 -9.74 13.37 14.37
C VAL A 9 -9.82 13.17 12.85
N ARG A 10 -9.13 12.15 12.33
CA ARG A 10 -9.12 11.83 10.90
C ARG A 10 -9.89 10.55 10.63
N ARG A 11 -10.50 10.45 9.45
CA ARG A 11 -11.07 9.20 8.94
C ARG A 11 -10.30 8.74 7.72
N LYS A 12 -9.87 7.49 7.68
CA LYS A 12 -9.37 6.82 6.48
C LYS A 12 -10.48 5.96 5.88
N VAL A 13 -10.78 6.15 4.60
CA VAL A 13 -11.71 5.30 3.85
C VAL A 13 -10.90 4.40 2.93
N VAL A 14 -11.11 3.09 3.06
CA VAL A 14 -10.37 2.06 2.33
C VAL A 14 -11.34 1.29 1.45
N GLN A 15 -11.13 1.37 0.15
CA GLN A 15 -11.68 0.45 -0.83
C GLN A 15 -10.64 0.35 -1.94
N HIS A 16 -10.05 -0.82 -2.11
CA HIS A 16 -8.90 -1.00 -3.00
C HIS A 16 -9.33 -1.20 -4.45
N ASP A 17 -9.05 -0.24 -5.33
CA ASP A 17 -9.30 -0.42 -6.77
C ASP A 17 -8.19 -1.16 -7.53
N PHE A 18 -7.09 -1.53 -6.85
CA PHE A 18 -5.94 -2.17 -7.50
C PHE A 18 -6.22 -3.58 -8.04
N TYR A 19 -7.34 -4.20 -7.67
CA TYR A 19 -7.80 -5.43 -8.29
C TYR A 19 -8.31 -5.22 -9.73
N ASP A 20 -8.85 -4.03 -10.02
CA ASP A 20 -9.48 -3.64 -11.28
C ASP A 20 -8.66 -2.58 -12.03
N SER A 21 -9.04 -1.31 -11.90
CA SER A 21 -8.46 -0.18 -12.63
C SER A 21 -7.13 0.31 -12.04
N ALA A 22 -6.90 0.06 -10.75
CA ALA A 22 -5.76 0.55 -10.00
C ALA A 22 -5.56 2.08 -10.06
N ASP A 23 -6.62 2.87 -10.32
CA ASP A 23 -6.52 4.33 -10.47
C ASP A 23 -5.86 4.98 -9.26
N GLN A 24 -6.14 4.49 -8.05
CA GLN A 24 -5.57 5.01 -6.80
C GLN A 24 -4.08 4.70 -6.60
N VAL A 25 -3.53 3.72 -7.30
CA VAL A 25 -2.15 3.28 -7.12
C VAL A 25 -1.18 4.28 -7.75
N GLY A 26 -0.40 4.95 -6.90
CA GLY A 26 0.66 5.87 -7.30
C GLY A 26 2.07 5.25 -7.23
N GLY A 27 2.19 4.05 -6.65
CA GLY A 27 3.44 3.32 -6.61
C GLY A 27 3.24 1.81 -6.41
N VAL A 28 4.09 1.02 -7.04
CA VAL A 28 4.17 -0.44 -6.86
C VAL A 28 5.61 -0.80 -6.53
N VAL A 29 5.82 -1.52 -5.43
CA VAL A 29 7.13 -2.03 -5.03
C VAL A 29 7.11 -3.55 -5.09
N LEU A 30 8.03 -4.15 -5.85
CA LEU A 30 8.28 -5.58 -5.78
C LEU A 30 9.42 -5.82 -4.78
N LEU A 31 9.17 -6.61 -3.74
CA LEU A 31 10.14 -6.91 -2.69
C LEU A 31 10.92 -8.18 -3.00
N ASN A 32 12.21 -8.20 -2.66
CA ASN A 32 13.05 -9.39 -2.80
C ASN A 32 12.73 -10.42 -1.71
N ASN A 33 11.82 -11.33 -2.03
CA ASN A 33 11.41 -12.40 -1.12
C ASN A 33 11.70 -13.77 -1.76
N PRO A 34 12.36 -14.71 -1.05
CA PRO A 34 12.66 -16.04 -1.56
C PRO A 34 11.42 -16.87 -1.94
N THR A 35 10.24 -16.56 -1.39
CA THR A 35 9.00 -17.28 -1.72
C THR A 35 8.16 -16.61 -2.80
N ASN A 36 8.65 -15.54 -3.43
CA ASN A 36 7.98 -14.98 -4.60
C ASN A 36 7.83 -16.06 -5.67
N GLY A 37 6.60 -16.44 -5.95
CA GLY A 37 6.23 -17.41 -6.96
C GLY A 37 5.66 -16.73 -8.20
N SER A 38 4.99 -17.53 -9.04
CA SER A 38 4.32 -17.00 -10.23
C SER A 38 3.28 -15.94 -9.90
N TRP A 39 2.57 -16.10 -8.79
CA TRP A 39 1.51 -15.16 -8.44
C TRP A 39 2.04 -13.75 -8.17
N GLU A 40 3.12 -13.60 -7.38
CA GLU A 40 3.68 -12.28 -7.07
C GLU A 40 4.16 -11.57 -8.33
N TYR A 41 4.84 -12.29 -9.23
CA TYR A 41 5.29 -11.73 -10.50
C TYR A 41 4.12 -11.43 -11.44
N ASP A 42 3.14 -12.33 -11.56
CA ASP A 42 1.95 -12.12 -12.40
C ASP A 42 1.13 -10.93 -11.90
N GLU A 43 0.96 -10.77 -10.59
CA GLU A 43 0.23 -9.64 -10.00
C GLU A 43 0.99 -8.32 -10.22
N TYR A 44 2.31 -8.32 -10.04
CA TYR A 44 3.14 -7.15 -10.34
C TYR A 44 3.05 -6.76 -11.83
N LEU A 45 3.18 -7.72 -12.74
CA LEU A 45 3.09 -7.50 -14.19
C LEU A 45 1.68 -7.08 -14.61
N ARG A 46 0.64 -7.60 -13.96
CA ARG A 46 -0.75 -7.16 -14.17
C ARG A 46 -0.88 -5.69 -13.81
N LEU A 47 -0.43 -5.27 -12.63
CA LEU A 47 -0.47 -3.87 -12.22
C LEU A 47 0.33 -2.97 -13.18
N LEU A 48 1.52 -3.42 -13.61
CA LEU A 48 2.34 -2.70 -14.58
C LEU A 48 1.60 -2.50 -15.90
N THR A 49 1.00 -3.57 -16.42
CA THR A 49 0.21 -3.52 -17.66
C THR A 49 -0.99 -2.61 -17.48
N THR A 50 -1.77 -2.78 -16.41
CA THR A 50 -2.97 -1.99 -16.13
C THR A 50 -2.64 -0.49 -16.03
N LYS A 51 -1.58 -0.11 -15.31
CA LYS A 51 -1.26 1.31 -15.04
C LYS A 51 -0.49 1.99 -16.14
N ARG A 52 0.37 1.27 -16.86
CA ARG A 52 1.30 1.88 -17.81
C ARG A 52 0.99 1.56 -19.26
N TYR A 53 0.48 0.36 -19.51
CA TYR A 53 0.35 -0.20 -20.86
C TYR A 53 -1.11 -0.58 -21.19
N SER A 54 -2.09 0.01 -20.50
CA SER A 54 -3.50 -0.13 -20.87
C SER A 54 -3.86 0.81 -22.01
N ARG A 55 -4.53 0.25 -23.01
CA ARG A 55 -5.07 0.99 -24.15
C ARG A 55 -6.28 1.84 -23.83
N ILE A 56 -7.05 1.47 -22.80
CA ILE A 56 -8.32 2.12 -22.51
C ILE A 56 -7.98 3.58 -22.17
N PRO A 57 -8.33 4.55 -23.03
CA PRO A 57 -8.35 5.92 -22.60
C PRO A 57 -9.42 5.92 -21.53
N SER A 58 -9.05 6.02 -20.25
CA SER A 58 -10.02 6.30 -19.19
C SER A 58 -10.86 7.44 -19.74
N TRP A 59 -12.15 7.20 -19.98
CA TRP A 59 -12.95 7.92 -20.98
C TRP A 59 -13.17 9.41 -20.72
N GLU A 60 -12.47 9.98 -19.75
CA GLU A 60 -12.22 11.40 -19.65
C GLU A 60 -10.74 11.59 -19.29
N ALA A 61 -10.03 12.43 -20.04
CA ALA A 61 -8.60 12.73 -19.92
C ALA A 61 -8.21 13.45 -18.60
N HIS A 62 -9.00 13.29 -17.54
CA HIS A 62 -8.73 13.80 -16.21
C HIS A 62 -7.70 12.90 -15.52
N SER A 63 -6.43 13.12 -15.88
CA SER A 63 -5.20 12.74 -15.18
C SER A 63 -5.25 11.38 -14.47
N THR A 64 -4.87 10.31 -15.16
CA THR A 64 -4.44 9.09 -14.47
C THR A 64 -3.17 9.43 -13.71
N ALA A 65 -3.26 9.50 -12.38
CA ALA A 65 -2.12 9.78 -11.53
C ALA A 65 -0.95 8.86 -11.89
N GLN A 66 0.24 9.45 -12.02
CA GLN A 66 1.45 8.75 -12.40
C GLN A 66 1.73 7.64 -11.39
N CYS A 67 1.97 6.44 -11.90
CA CYS A 67 2.37 5.29 -11.08
C CYS A 67 3.82 4.91 -11.39
N TYR A 68 4.61 4.83 -10.33
CA TYR A 68 6.00 4.36 -10.39
C TYR A 68 6.13 2.91 -9.97
N PHE A 69 7.00 2.18 -10.65
CA PHE A 69 7.27 0.77 -10.41
C PHE A 69 8.72 0.64 -9.95
N VAL A 70 8.93 0.07 -8.77
CA VAL A 70 10.25 -0.03 -8.13
C VAL A 70 10.52 -1.48 -7.75
N CYS A 71 11.68 -2.00 -8.16
CA CYS A 71 12.16 -3.29 -7.70
C CYS A 71 13.15 -3.08 -6.54
N ALA A 72 12.91 -3.78 -5.44
CA ALA A 72 13.84 -3.81 -4.32
C ALA A 72 14.97 -4.80 -4.61
N ASP A 73 16.17 -4.26 -4.81
CA ASP A 73 17.41 -5.00 -4.87
C ASP A 73 17.38 -6.23 -5.81
N GLY A 74 17.79 -7.42 -5.35
CA GLY A 74 17.95 -8.64 -6.14
C GLY A 74 16.65 -9.24 -6.70
N VAL A 75 15.49 -8.60 -6.55
CA VAL A 75 14.25 -9.09 -7.16
C VAL A 75 14.17 -8.83 -8.67
N TYR A 76 14.85 -7.79 -9.16
CA TYR A 76 14.81 -7.43 -10.56
C TYR A 76 15.31 -8.54 -11.51
N PRO A 77 16.51 -9.14 -11.32
CA PRO A 77 16.98 -10.24 -12.17
C PRO A 77 16.07 -11.48 -12.08
N LYS A 78 15.41 -11.71 -10.94
CA LYS A 78 14.43 -12.79 -10.79
C LYS A 78 13.18 -12.53 -11.62
N LEU A 79 12.65 -11.29 -11.60
CA LEU A 79 11.53 -10.88 -12.43
C LEU A 79 11.85 -11.00 -13.92
N GLN A 80 13.05 -10.59 -14.34
CA GLN A 80 13.50 -10.74 -15.73
C GLN A 80 13.54 -12.20 -16.16
N SER A 81 14.11 -13.07 -15.31
CA SER A 81 14.17 -14.51 -15.57
C SER A 81 12.77 -15.11 -15.70
N TYR A 82 11.86 -14.74 -14.79
CA TYR A 82 10.46 -15.16 -14.84
C TYR A 82 9.76 -14.75 -16.14
N VAL A 83 9.91 -13.49 -16.55
CA VAL A 83 9.31 -12.97 -17.79
C VAL A 83 9.86 -13.70 -19.00
N LYS A 84 11.18 -13.92 -19.08
CA LYS A 84 11.83 -14.64 -20.19
C LYS A 84 11.31 -16.07 -20.32
N GLU A 85 11.13 -16.76 -19.20
CA GLU A 85 10.56 -18.12 -19.17
C GLU A 85 9.09 -18.11 -19.64
N ARG A 86 8.27 -17.20 -19.10
CA ARG A 86 6.82 -17.13 -19.37
C ARG A 86 6.47 -16.60 -20.75
N GLN A 87 7.36 -15.87 -21.42
CA GLN A 87 7.14 -15.38 -22.80
C GLN A 87 6.86 -16.49 -23.83
N VAL A 88 7.28 -17.72 -23.54
CA VAL A 88 7.00 -18.89 -24.40
C VAL A 88 5.51 -19.21 -24.41
N SER A 89 4.87 -19.20 -23.23
CA SER A 89 3.46 -19.54 -23.05
C SER A 89 2.52 -18.33 -23.07
N HIS A 90 3.05 -17.12 -22.82
CA HIS A 90 2.28 -15.88 -22.71
C HIS A 90 2.85 -14.82 -23.66
N PRO A 91 2.43 -14.81 -24.94
CA PRO A 91 2.99 -13.91 -25.97
C PRO A 91 2.90 -12.43 -25.62
N HIS A 92 1.92 -12.02 -24.82
CA HIS A 92 1.76 -10.63 -24.39
C HIS A 92 2.95 -10.13 -23.55
N LEU A 93 3.66 -11.03 -22.85
CA LEU A 93 4.85 -10.67 -22.08
C LEU A 93 6.06 -10.29 -22.96
N ARG A 94 5.98 -10.51 -24.29
CA ARG A 94 7.03 -10.11 -25.23
C ARG A 94 7.21 -8.60 -25.30
N LEU A 95 6.20 -7.82 -24.90
CA LEU A 95 6.31 -6.37 -24.78
C LEU A 95 7.49 -5.96 -23.86
N PHE A 96 7.73 -6.75 -22.81
CA PHE A 96 8.78 -6.48 -21.83
C PHE A 96 10.20 -6.80 -22.33
N GLN A 97 10.36 -7.26 -23.57
CA GLN A 97 11.66 -7.25 -24.25
C GLN A 97 12.05 -5.83 -24.70
N PHE A 98 11.07 -4.94 -24.83
CA PHE A 98 11.23 -3.61 -25.40
C PHE A 98 10.96 -2.52 -24.37
N PHE A 99 10.06 -2.77 -23.42
CA PHE A 99 9.69 -1.81 -22.39
C PHE A 99 10.25 -2.20 -21.01
N PRO A 100 10.58 -1.22 -20.17
CA PRO A 100 11.12 -1.49 -18.85
C PRO A 100 10.08 -2.16 -17.93
N LEU A 101 10.58 -3.11 -17.14
CA LEU A 101 9.82 -3.83 -16.10
C LEU A 101 9.67 -3.01 -14.79
N CYS A 102 10.45 -1.95 -14.62
CA CYS A 102 10.36 -1.00 -13.51
C CYS A 102 11.01 0.34 -13.91
N ASP A 103 10.84 1.39 -13.12
CA ASP A 103 11.52 2.67 -13.32
C ASP A 103 12.88 2.71 -12.62
N ALA A 104 12.98 2.03 -11.47
CA ALA A 104 14.17 1.96 -10.67
C ALA A 104 14.34 0.61 -9.98
N VAL A 105 15.58 0.18 -9.89
CA VAL A 105 16.04 -0.89 -9.01
C VAL A 105 16.79 -0.22 -7.86
N ILE A 106 16.36 -0.41 -6.62
CA ILE A 106 16.92 0.27 -5.45
C ILE A 106 17.24 -0.71 -4.33
N GLY A 107 18.39 -0.53 -3.69
CA GLY A 107 18.86 -1.41 -2.63
C GLY A 107 20.34 -1.17 -2.31
N ASP A 108 20.89 -1.92 -1.36
CA ASP A 108 22.34 -1.99 -1.14
C ASP A 108 23.05 -2.96 -2.08
N MET A 109 22.32 -3.66 -2.95
CA MET A 109 22.88 -4.44 -4.06
C MET A 109 23.63 -5.69 -3.60
N ASP A 110 23.38 -6.14 -2.36
CA ASP A 110 24.03 -7.30 -1.76
C ASP A 110 23.48 -8.63 -2.28
N SER A 111 22.20 -8.67 -2.69
CA SER A 111 21.55 -9.83 -3.27
C SER A 111 21.64 -9.85 -4.80
N TYR A 112 22.33 -8.87 -5.37
CA TYR A 112 22.48 -8.68 -6.81
C TYR A 112 23.66 -9.53 -7.34
N VAL A 113 23.35 -10.74 -7.83
CA VAL A 113 24.34 -11.73 -8.28
C VAL A 113 24.92 -11.48 -9.68
N THR A 114 24.28 -10.63 -10.46
CA THR A 114 24.63 -10.25 -11.83
C THR A 114 25.23 -8.84 -11.85
N SER A 115 25.83 -8.40 -12.97
CA SER A 115 26.15 -6.97 -13.11
C SER A 115 24.92 -6.23 -13.60
N TYR A 116 24.69 -5.01 -13.09
CA TYR A 116 23.55 -4.18 -13.50
C TYR A 116 23.50 -3.97 -15.03
N GLU A 117 24.66 -3.93 -15.70
CA GLU A 117 24.78 -3.85 -17.16
C GLU A 117 24.19 -5.09 -17.87
N LYS A 118 24.43 -6.29 -17.34
CA LYS A 118 23.93 -7.54 -17.91
C LYS A 118 22.41 -7.65 -17.80
N ASP A 119 21.85 -7.05 -16.77
CA ASP A 119 20.42 -7.00 -16.55
C ASP A 119 19.77 -5.80 -17.28
N GLY A 120 20.52 -5.06 -18.07
CA GLY A 120 20.00 -3.93 -18.84
C GLY A 120 19.59 -2.73 -17.99
N CYS A 121 20.07 -2.65 -16.75
CA CYS A 121 19.91 -1.46 -15.93
C CYS A 121 20.98 -0.42 -16.28
N GLU A 122 20.71 0.84 -15.93
CA GLU A 122 21.67 1.93 -16.09
C GLU A 122 22.03 2.53 -14.74
N ARG A 123 23.33 2.65 -14.47
CA ARG A 123 23.83 3.38 -13.32
C ARG A 123 23.91 4.87 -13.65
N PRO A 124 23.21 5.75 -12.92
CA PRO A 124 23.33 7.20 -13.13
C PRO A 124 24.78 7.65 -13.03
N SER A 125 25.22 8.55 -13.92
CA SER A 125 26.59 9.10 -13.93
C SER A 125 26.97 9.83 -12.64
N SER A 126 25.98 10.36 -11.93
CA SER A 126 26.14 11.01 -10.62
C SER A 126 26.32 10.03 -9.45
N THR A 127 26.26 8.71 -9.69
CA THR A 127 26.34 7.72 -8.62
C THR A 127 27.77 7.64 -8.09
N PRO A 128 28.02 7.98 -6.80
CA PRO A 128 29.35 7.92 -6.21
C PRO A 128 29.99 6.53 -6.34
N GLU A 129 31.31 6.48 -6.22
CA GLU A 129 32.03 5.21 -6.07
C GLU A 129 31.54 4.52 -4.79
N GLY A 130 30.90 3.36 -4.95
CA GLY A 130 30.23 2.66 -3.85
C GLY A 130 28.74 2.99 -3.65
N GLY A 131 28.13 3.92 -4.38
CA GLY A 131 26.70 4.25 -4.23
C GLY A 131 26.39 5.49 -3.36
N TYR A 132 25.12 5.85 -3.24
CA TYR A 132 24.64 6.95 -2.40
C TYR A 132 24.61 6.54 -0.94
N GLY A 133 24.86 7.45 -0.01
CA GLY A 133 24.80 7.15 1.43
C GLY A 133 23.39 6.72 1.85
N THR A 134 22.40 7.56 1.55
CA THR A 134 20.98 7.38 1.83
C THR A 134 20.15 7.69 0.59
N VAL A 135 18.84 7.42 0.65
CA VAL A 135 17.93 7.80 -0.44
C VAL A 135 17.82 9.31 -0.59
N ASP A 136 17.99 10.09 0.49
CA ASP A 136 17.95 11.56 0.44
C ASP A 136 19.16 12.15 -0.31
N ASP A 137 20.25 11.40 -0.40
CA ASP A 137 21.47 11.80 -1.12
C ASP A 137 21.35 11.61 -2.64
N ILE A 138 20.30 10.93 -3.15
CA ILE A 138 20.08 10.83 -4.60
C ILE A 138 19.81 12.24 -5.16
N PRO A 139 20.58 12.72 -6.16
CA PRO A 139 20.39 14.04 -6.75
C PRO A 139 19.02 14.21 -7.41
N VAL A 140 18.54 15.45 -7.48
CA VAL A 140 17.24 15.76 -8.09
C VAL A 140 17.21 15.40 -9.58
N GLU A 141 18.35 15.52 -10.27
CA GLU A 141 18.51 15.18 -11.68
C GLU A 141 18.25 13.69 -11.94
N VAL A 142 18.58 12.83 -10.97
CA VAL A 142 18.27 11.40 -11.05
C VAL A 142 16.76 11.17 -10.88
N LEU A 143 16.11 11.88 -9.95
CA LEU A 143 14.65 11.82 -9.80
C LEU A 143 13.93 12.28 -11.08
N ASP A 144 14.44 13.36 -11.69
CA ASP A 144 13.93 13.92 -12.94
C ASP A 144 14.14 12.94 -14.11
N THR A 145 15.26 12.20 -14.11
CA THR A 145 15.50 11.12 -15.08
C THR A 145 14.52 9.96 -14.90
N ILE A 146 14.26 9.49 -13.68
CA ILE A 146 13.27 8.42 -13.40
C ILE A 146 11.90 8.85 -13.91
N HIS A 147 11.50 10.07 -13.56
CA HIS A 147 10.21 10.63 -13.97
C HIS A 147 10.08 10.73 -15.50
N HIS A 148 11.09 11.28 -16.17
CA HIS A 148 11.11 11.39 -17.62
C HIS A 148 11.03 10.02 -18.30
N ARG A 149 11.83 9.03 -17.86
CA ARG A 149 11.79 7.67 -18.42
C ARG A 149 10.44 7.01 -18.26
N CYS A 150 9.84 7.14 -17.08
CA CYS A 150 8.51 6.63 -16.80
C CYS A 150 7.47 7.19 -17.78
N ARG A 151 7.48 8.52 -18.00
CA ARG A 151 6.58 9.18 -18.96
C ARG A 151 6.86 8.78 -20.40
N SER A 152 8.12 8.74 -20.79
CA SER A 152 8.56 8.37 -22.14
C SER A 152 8.17 6.93 -22.47
N ALA A 153 8.37 5.99 -21.56
CA ALA A 153 7.94 4.60 -21.75
C ALA A 153 6.42 4.49 -21.99
N ALA A 154 5.60 5.22 -21.22
CA ALA A 154 4.15 5.24 -21.40
C ALA A 154 3.70 5.99 -22.68
N ALA A 155 4.45 7.00 -23.11
CA ALA A 155 4.18 7.72 -24.36
C ALA A 155 4.51 6.84 -25.57
N LEU A 156 5.72 6.27 -25.60
CA LEU A 156 6.19 5.35 -26.64
C LEU A 156 5.23 4.18 -26.82
N PHE A 157 4.75 3.58 -25.72
CA PHE A 157 3.77 2.50 -25.81
C PHE A 157 2.48 2.92 -26.52
N ARG A 158 1.98 4.13 -26.27
CA ARG A 158 0.76 4.66 -26.88
C ARG A 158 0.92 4.97 -28.36
N GLU A 159 2.11 5.38 -28.79
CA GLU A 159 2.41 5.65 -30.20
C GLU A 159 2.34 4.41 -31.08
N VAL A 160 2.58 3.21 -30.52
CA VAL A 160 2.57 1.97 -31.31
C VAL A 160 1.17 1.59 -31.82
N ASP A 161 0.10 2.28 -31.39
CA ASP A 161 -1.31 2.08 -31.75
C ASP A 161 -1.71 0.60 -31.87
N GLY A 162 -1.03 -0.26 -31.09
CA GLY A 162 -1.00 -1.70 -31.24
C GLY A 162 -1.52 -2.38 -29.98
N SER A 163 -2.37 -3.39 -30.14
CA SER A 163 -2.80 -4.18 -28.99
C SER A 163 -1.61 -5.09 -28.70
N VAL A 164 -1.23 -5.24 -27.44
CA VAL A 164 -0.13 -6.12 -27.03
C VAL A 164 -0.22 -7.52 -27.70
N PRO A 165 -1.41 -8.10 -27.92
CA PRO A 165 -1.54 -9.37 -28.66
C PRO A 165 -1.31 -9.29 -30.18
N ASP A 166 -1.70 -8.21 -30.84
CA ASP A 166 -1.87 -8.21 -32.31
C ASP A 166 -0.67 -7.63 -33.07
N THR A 167 0.23 -6.90 -32.41
CA THR A 167 1.39 -6.31 -33.08
C THR A 167 2.47 -7.37 -33.36
N PRO A 168 2.80 -7.65 -34.64
CA PRO A 168 3.83 -8.64 -34.97
C PRO A 168 5.19 -8.23 -34.41
N LEU A 169 6.00 -9.22 -34.00
CA LEU A 169 7.29 -9.02 -33.31
C LEU A 169 8.24 -8.05 -34.04
N ASN A 170 8.18 -8.02 -35.36
CA ASN A 170 9.00 -7.12 -36.19
C ASN A 170 8.62 -5.64 -35.99
N GLY A 171 7.35 -5.33 -35.75
CA GLY A 171 6.91 -3.97 -35.45
C GLY A 171 7.55 -3.46 -34.15
N TRP A 172 7.56 -4.31 -33.12
CA TRP A 172 8.22 -3.97 -31.86
C TRP A 172 9.74 -3.88 -31.99
N LYS A 173 10.38 -4.75 -32.77
CA LYS A 173 11.83 -4.69 -33.02
C LYS A 173 12.24 -3.41 -33.74
N MET A 174 11.53 -3.00 -34.78
CA MET A 174 11.82 -1.75 -35.49
C MET A 174 11.72 -0.55 -34.54
N LEU A 175 10.65 -0.49 -33.76
CA LEU A 175 10.49 0.54 -32.73
C LEU A 175 11.63 0.50 -31.71
N HIS A 176 12.02 -0.68 -31.24
CA HIS A 176 13.14 -0.78 -30.31
C HIS A 176 14.47 -0.40 -30.97
N GLU A 177 14.71 -0.72 -32.23
CA GLU A 177 15.94 -0.32 -32.94
C GLU A 177 15.98 1.19 -33.17
N GLU A 178 14.85 1.81 -33.55
CA GLU A 178 14.71 3.27 -33.66
C GLU A 178 14.85 3.96 -32.30
N HIS A 179 14.38 3.32 -31.23
CA HIS A 179 14.34 3.86 -29.88
C HIS A 179 15.21 3.06 -28.91
N SER A 180 16.37 2.54 -29.36
CA SER A 180 17.35 1.78 -28.54
C SER A 180 18.06 2.69 -27.52
N HIS A 181 17.30 3.62 -26.97
CA HIS A 181 17.71 4.71 -26.14
C HIS A 181 17.81 4.26 -24.69
N PRO A 182 18.77 4.82 -23.92
CA PRO A 182 18.81 4.69 -22.46
C PRO A 182 17.47 5.00 -21.76
N LEU A 183 16.52 5.66 -22.43
CA LEU A 183 15.18 5.96 -21.93
C LEU A 183 14.35 4.74 -21.48
N LEU A 184 14.62 3.55 -22.02
CA LEU A 184 13.85 2.33 -21.72
C LEU A 184 14.54 1.39 -20.73
N ARG A 185 15.61 1.86 -20.07
CA ARG A 185 16.34 1.11 -19.04
C ARG A 185 16.00 1.62 -17.64
N PRO A 186 15.69 0.74 -16.68
CA PRO A 186 15.53 1.16 -15.29
C PRO A 186 16.83 1.73 -14.74
N LEU A 187 16.72 2.70 -13.84
CA LEU A 187 17.88 3.22 -13.12
C LEU A 187 18.26 2.30 -11.96
N TRP A 188 19.55 1.98 -11.88
CA TRP A 188 20.14 1.22 -10.80
C TRP A 188 20.63 2.17 -9.71
N LEU A 189 19.96 2.16 -8.56
CA LEU A 189 20.15 3.09 -7.45
C LEU A 189 20.74 2.36 -6.24
N HIS A 190 22.07 2.31 -6.19
CA HIS A 190 22.79 1.71 -5.07
C HIS A 190 22.81 2.65 -3.86
N ILE A 191 22.25 2.19 -2.74
CA ILE A 191 22.13 2.91 -1.46
C ILE A 191 22.88 2.13 -0.38
N GLN A 192 23.94 2.73 0.17
CA GLN A 192 24.82 2.09 1.14
C GLN A 192 24.19 1.92 2.53
N CYS A 193 23.17 2.73 2.88
CA CYS A 193 22.58 2.72 4.21
C CYS A 193 22.10 1.33 4.64
N GLN A 194 22.80 0.77 5.65
CA GLN A 194 22.50 -0.52 6.28
C GLN A 194 21.48 -0.41 7.42
N ILE A 195 21.07 0.80 7.80
CA ILE A 195 20.11 1.03 8.89
C ILE A 195 18.66 0.97 8.38
N THR A 196 18.45 1.12 7.07
CA THR A 196 17.12 1.07 6.44
C THR A 196 16.97 -0.16 5.57
N THR A 197 15.82 -0.81 5.62
CA THR A 197 15.47 -1.91 4.70
C THR A 197 15.29 -1.41 3.27
N ASP A 198 15.43 -2.27 2.27
CA ASP A 198 15.19 -1.89 0.87
C ASP A 198 13.75 -1.46 0.61
N PHE A 199 12.80 -2.01 1.36
CA PHE A 199 11.42 -1.53 1.30
C PHE A 199 11.32 -0.07 1.75
N LYS A 200 11.95 0.30 2.87
CA LYS A 200 12.00 1.70 3.33
C LYS A 200 12.70 2.59 2.32
N LYS A 201 13.78 2.11 1.69
CA LYS A 201 14.49 2.83 0.62
C LYS A 201 13.54 3.11 -0.56
N ALA A 202 12.82 2.10 -1.03
CA ALA A 202 11.84 2.23 -2.12
C ALA A 202 10.71 3.22 -1.79
N LEU A 203 10.12 3.15 -0.59
CA LEU A 203 9.08 4.11 -0.17
C LEU A 203 9.60 5.54 -0.07
N THR A 204 10.83 5.71 0.44
CA THR A 204 11.46 7.03 0.53
C THR A 204 11.68 7.61 -0.86
N LEU A 205 12.09 6.80 -1.84
CA LEU A 205 12.22 7.21 -3.24
C LEU A 205 10.87 7.67 -3.81
N LEU A 206 9.81 6.88 -3.63
CA LEU A 206 8.45 7.22 -4.08
C LEU A 206 7.95 8.53 -3.46
N LYS A 207 8.21 8.72 -2.16
CA LYS A 207 7.87 9.96 -1.44
C LYS A 207 8.61 11.17 -2.02
N ARG A 208 9.89 11.02 -2.35
CA ARG A 208 10.69 12.09 -3.00
C ARG A 208 10.17 12.41 -4.40
N LEU A 209 9.86 11.40 -5.22
CA LEU A 209 9.26 11.59 -6.55
C LEU A 209 7.91 12.32 -6.47
N ARG A 210 7.03 11.90 -5.56
CA ARG A 210 5.73 12.55 -5.35
C ARG A 210 5.87 14.00 -4.90
N LYS A 211 6.79 14.28 -3.97
CA LYS A 211 7.06 15.65 -3.50
C LYS A 211 7.57 16.54 -4.63
N ARG A 212 8.37 15.97 -5.53
CA ARG A 212 8.94 16.67 -6.69
C ARG A 212 7.90 16.97 -7.77
N TYR A 213 6.95 16.06 -7.98
CA TYR A 213 5.92 16.12 -9.04
C TYR A 213 4.50 16.06 -8.47
N PRO A 214 4.05 17.05 -7.66
CA PRO A 214 2.78 16.94 -6.93
C PRO A 214 1.56 16.86 -7.85
N ASP A 215 1.54 17.63 -8.95
CA ASP A 215 0.39 17.73 -9.87
C ASP A 215 0.12 16.42 -10.61
N GLU A 216 1.17 15.64 -10.88
CA GLU A 216 1.08 14.36 -11.57
C GLU A 216 0.81 13.19 -10.61
N ASN A 217 0.85 13.44 -9.29
CA ASN A 217 0.63 12.45 -8.25
C ASN A 217 -0.61 12.80 -7.39
N ALA A 218 -1.62 13.40 -8.02
CA ALA A 218 -2.90 13.69 -7.38
C ALA A 218 -3.50 12.42 -6.77
N VAL A 219 -4.02 12.53 -5.54
CA VAL A 219 -4.62 11.37 -4.85
C VAL A 219 -6.00 11.11 -5.45
N VAL A 220 -6.20 9.92 -6.01
CA VAL A 220 -7.51 9.50 -6.52
C VAL A 220 -8.39 9.00 -5.36
N LEU A 221 -9.65 9.40 -5.38
CA LEU A 221 -10.64 8.97 -4.38
C LEU A 221 -10.88 7.45 -4.42
N PRO A 222 -11.07 6.79 -3.27
CA PRO A 222 -11.64 5.44 -3.20
C PRO A 222 -12.95 5.36 -3.99
N PRO A 223 -13.23 4.26 -4.72
CA PRO A 223 -14.43 4.15 -5.56
C PRO A 223 -15.74 4.53 -4.84
N VAL A 224 -15.89 4.14 -3.58
CA VAL A 224 -17.05 4.46 -2.73
C VAL A 224 -17.25 5.97 -2.53
N LEU A 225 -16.18 6.76 -2.57
CA LEU A 225 -16.25 8.22 -2.44
C LEU A 225 -16.44 8.93 -3.79
N ARG A 226 -16.35 8.23 -4.93
CA ARG A 226 -16.49 8.84 -6.26
C ARG A 226 -17.94 9.19 -6.61
N SER A 227 -18.93 8.61 -5.94
CA SER A 227 -20.34 8.93 -6.16
C SER A 227 -21.10 9.09 -4.83
N PRO A 228 -22.06 10.04 -4.73
CA PRO A 228 -22.87 10.20 -3.52
C PRO A 228 -23.67 8.95 -3.16
N GLY A 229 -24.15 8.21 -4.17
CA GLY A 229 -24.90 6.97 -3.96
C GLY A 229 -24.06 5.87 -3.31
N ALA A 230 -22.81 5.70 -3.76
CA ALA A 230 -21.89 4.76 -3.14
C ALA A 230 -21.45 5.23 -1.74
N ALA A 231 -21.21 6.53 -1.55
CA ALA A 231 -20.80 7.07 -0.25
C ALA A 231 -21.81 6.79 0.87
N ARG A 232 -23.10 6.67 0.53
CA ARG A 232 -24.17 6.35 1.48
C ARG A 232 -23.97 5.01 2.20
N ILE A 233 -23.28 4.04 1.59
CA ILE A 233 -23.00 2.75 2.26
C ILE A 233 -22.12 2.94 3.49
N LEU A 234 -21.27 3.97 3.51
CA LEU A 234 -20.40 4.31 4.65
C LEU A 234 -21.20 4.82 5.85
N GLU A 235 -22.39 5.39 5.63
CA GLU A 235 -23.28 5.86 6.69
C GLU A 235 -24.14 4.73 7.24
N THR A 236 -24.54 3.79 6.38
CA THR A 236 -25.46 2.71 6.75
C THR A 236 -24.74 1.45 7.23
N GLY A 237 -23.44 1.31 6.93
CA GLY A 237 -22.70 0.06 7.09
C GLY A 237 -22.95 -0.95 5.97
N GLY A 238 -23.81 -0.62 5.00
CA GLY A 238 -24.25 -1.54 3.94
C GLY A 238 -25.05 -2.75 4.45
N GLY A 239 -25.24 -3.72 3.55
CA GLY A 239 -25.96 -4.97 3.80
C GLY A 239 -25.20 -5.95 4.72
N VAL A 240 -25.95 -6.87 5.33
CA VAL A 240 -25.38 -8.00 6.08
C VAL A 240 -25.00 -9.11 5.10
N VAL A 241 -23.73 -9.51 5.10
CA VAL A 241 -23.11 -10.48 4.18
C VAL A 241 -23.37 -11.93 4.61
N ASP A 242 -23.58 -12.20 5.91
CA ASP A 242 -23.98 -13.51 6.42
C ASP A 242 -24.86 -13.38 7.67
N GLN A 243 -26.07 -13.91 7.61
CA GLN A 243 -27.04 -13.86 8.70
C GLN A 243 -26.99 -15.10 9.61
N ARG A 244 -26.19 -16.13 9.27
CA ARG A 244 -26.26 -17.44 9.94
C ARG A 244 -25.58 -17.50 11.30
N ASN A 245 -24.68 -16.58 11.61
CA ASN A 245 -23.88 -16.64 12.84
C ASN A 245 -24.24 -15.50 13.81
N CYS A 246 -24.42 -15.87 15.07
CA CYS A 246 -24.55 -14.96 16.20
C CYS A 246 -23.15 -14.68 16.74
N GLY A 247 -22.47 -13.62 16.28
CA GLY A 247 -21.19 -13.22 16.88
C GLY A 247 -21.38 -12.31 18.11
N CYS A 248 -20.32 -11.70 18.62
CA CYS A 248 -20.37 -10.86 19.84
C CYS A 248 -20.56 -9.37 19.53
N ASP A 249 -21.14 -8.64 20.50
CA ASP A 249 -21.35 -7.18 20.45
C ASP A 249 -22.01 -6.70 19.12
N ASN A 250 -22.89 -7.54 18.56
CA ASN A 250 -23.65 -7.25 17.36
C ASN A 250 -24.93 -6.50 17.70
N ASP A 251 -24.91 -5.18 17.63
CA ASP A 251 -26.07 -4.31 17.76
C ASP A 251 -26.26 -3.48 16.48
N PRO A 252 -27.28 -3.79 15.63
CA PRO A 252 -27.49 -3.10 14.37
C PRO A 252 -27.69 -1.58 14.49
N ILE A 253 -28.23 -1.09 15.62
CA ILE A 253 -28.43 0.35 15.85
C ILE A 253 -27.07 0.98 16.13
N GLN A 254 -26.33 0.42 17.10
CA GLN A 254 -25.01 0.93 17.48
C GLN A 254 -24.00 0.87 16.32
N GLU A 255 -24.01 -0.22 15.54
CA GLU A 255 -23.15 -0.34 14.36
C GLU A 255 -23.43 0.78 13.34
N ARG A 256 -24.70 1.14 13.15
CA ARG A 256 -25.12 2.22 12.26
C ARG A 256 -24.74 3.58 12.81
N GLU A 257 -24.95 3.81 14.10
CA GLU A 257 -24.51 5.05 14.77
C GLU A 257 -23.00 5.25 14.63
N LEU A 258 -22.22 4.17 14.80
CA LEU A 258 -20.77 4.21 14.61
C LEU A 258 -20.39 4.60 13.17
N CYS A 259 -21.05 4.00 12.17
CA CYS A 259 -20.87 4.33 10.76
C CYS A 259 -21.24 5.80 10.45
N VAL A 260 -22.36 6.30 10.98
CA VAL A 260 -22.79 7.70 10.84
C VAL A 260 -21.80 8.66 11.50
N ALA A 261 -21.32 8.35 12.71
CA ALA A 261 -20.35 9.20 13.39
C ALA A 261 -19.01 9.25 12.64
N ALA A 262 -18.55 8.12 12.10
CA ALA A 262 -17.39 8.09 11.24
C ALA A 262 -17.62 8.89 9.95
N SER A 263 -18.79 8.76 9.32
CA SER A 263 -19.09 9.39 8.04
C SER A 263 -19.11 10.93 8.08
N GLN A 264 -19.38 11.50 9.25
CA GLN A 264 -19.34 12.93 9.52
C GLN A 264 -17.91 13.50 9.61
N VAL A 265 -16.89 12.65 9.75
CA VAL A 265 -15.48 13.07 9.78
C VAL A 265 -14.93 13.14 8.36
N GLU A 266 -14.22 14.20 8.03
CA GLU A 266 -13.58 14.35 6.71
C GLU A 266 -12.62 13.17 6.42
N ALA A 267 -12.70 12.67 5.19
CA ALA A 267 -11.85 11.57 4.74
C ALA A 267 -10.44 12.09 4.42
N LEU A 268 -9.44 11.51 5.09
CA LEU A 268 -8.03 11.65 4.76
C LEU A 268 -7.74 10.88 3.46
N LEU A 269 -7.27 11.62 2.45
CA LEU A 269 -6.86 11.07 1.17
C LEU A 269 -5.35 10.89 1.14
N LEU A 270 -4.89 9.64 0.99
CA LEU A 270 -3.48 9.27 0.94
C LEU A 270 -3.15 8.60 -0.40
N PRO A 271 -1.93 8.80 -0.95
CA PRO A 271 -1.47 8.00 -2.08
C PRO A 271 -1.44 6.51 -1.71
N THR A 272 -1.90 5.66 -2.62
CA THR A 272 -1.80 4.21 -2.42
C THR A 272 -0.49 3.70 -2.98
N VAL A 273 0.26 2.96 -2.15
CA VAL A 273 1.44 2.20 -2.56
C VAL A 273 1.19 0.72 -2.31
N VAL A 274 1.33 -0.10 -3.34
CA VAL A 274 1.17 -1.56 -3.25
C VAL A 274 2.54 -2.22 -3.19
N ALA A 275 2.83 -2.97 -2.13
CA ALA A 275 4.05 -3.73 -1.97
C ALA A 275 3.77 -5.22 -2.15
N VAL A 276 4.34 -5.81 -3.21
CA VAL A 276 4.20 -7.22 -3.57
C VAL A 276 5.38 -8.01 -3.01
N GLY A 277 5.13 -9.19 -2.45
CA GLY A 277 6.18 -10.06 -1.90
C GLY A 277 6.58 -9.72 -0.46
N ALA A 278 5.72 -9.04 0.29
CA ALA A 278 5.99 -8.66 1.68
C ALA A 278 5.96 -9.83 2.69
N PHE A 279 5.42 -10.99 2.30
CA PHE A 279 5.16 -12.14 3.17
C PHE A 279 5.58 -13.46 2.54
N GLY A 280 5.80 -14.49 3.36
CA GLY A 280 6.18 -15.86 3.01
C GLY A 280 7.68 -16.18 3.21
N GLY A 281 8.51 -15.17 3.44
CA GLY A 281 9.95 -15.30 3.44
C GLY A 281 10.58 -15.35 4.83
N ARG A 282 11.66 -14.59 5.00
CA ARG A 282 12.30 -14.37 6.29
C ARG A 282 11.36 -13.61 7.23
N PHE A 283 11.09 -14.16 8.40
CA PHE A 283 10.17 -13.55 9.37
C PHE A 283 10.55 -12.11 9.76
N ASP A 284 11.84 -11.84 9.94
CA ASP A 284 12.35 -10.49 10.24
C ASP A 284 12.07 -9.49 9.11
N HIS A 285 12.04 -9.94 7.85
CA HIS A 285 11.64 -9.10 6.71
C HIS A 285 10.15 -8.77 6.75
N GLU A 286 9.30 -9.71 7.14
CA GLU A 286 7.85 -9.49 7.25
C GLU A 286 7.53 -8.45 8.33
N VAL A 287 8.14 -8.63 9.51
CA VAL A 287 8.03 -7.67 10.62
C VAL A 287 8.60 -6.30 10.20
N GLY A 288 9.72 -6.29 9.48
CA GLY A 288 10.30 -5.09 8.90
C GLY A 288 9.38 -4.38 7.91
N ALA A 289 8.65 -5.14 7.08
CA ALA A 289 7.66 -4.60 6.14
C ALA A 289 6.46 -3.98 6.86
N ILE A 290 5.93 -4.66 7.88
CA ILE A 290 4.83 -4.14 8.71
C ILE A 290 5.27 -2.88 9.46
N SER A 291 6.45 -2.90 10.09
CA SER A 291 7.02 -1.74 10.78
C SER A 291 7.17 -0.54 9.84
N THR A 292 7.69 -0.79 8.63
CA THR A 292 7.82 0.23 7.59
C THR A 292 6.46 0.81 7.19
N MET A 293 5.47 -0.04 6.92
CA MET A 293 4.09 0.36 6.60
C MET A 293 3.48 1.23 7.70
N LEU A 294 3.63 0.82 8.97
CA LEU A 294 3.13 1.59 10.12
C LEU A 294 3.82 2.96 10.22
N SER A 295 5.15 3.00 10.06
CA SER A 295 5.94 4.24 10.15
C SER A 295 5.56 5.29 9.09
N GLU A 296 5.09 4.85 7.92
CA GLU A 296 4.72 5.71 6.80
C GLU A 296 3.20 5.89 6.63
N SER A 297 2.40 5.34 7.56
CA SER A 297 0.93 5.30 7.46
C SER A 297 0.25 6.68 7.48
N HIS A 298 0.96 7.72 7.91
CA HIS A 298 0.48 9.11 7.90
C HIS A 298 0.70 9.81 6.55
N ASP A 299 1.64 9.33 5.74
CA ASP A 299 2.03 9.95 4.47
C ASP A 299 1.49 9.17 3.26
N ALA A 300 1.25 7.86 3.42
CA ALA A 300 0.76 6.99 2.36
C ALA A 300 -0.15 5.88 2.89
N HIS A 301 -1.09 5.45 2.06
CA HIS A 301 -1.78 4.18 2.24
C HIS A 301 -0.94 3.07 1.63
N ILE A 302 -0.06 2.50 2.45
CA ILE A 302 0.73 1.34 2.06
C ILE A 302 -0.12 0.08 2.26
N VAL A 303 -0.11 -0.78 1.23
CA VAL A 303 -0.82 -2.04 1.21
C VAL A 303 0.19 -3.14 0.90
N LEU A 304 0.38 -4.05 1.84
CA LEU A 304 1.23 -5.22 1.68
C LEU A 304 0.37 -6.36 1.14
N ILE A 305 0.80 -6.99 0.04
CA ILE A 305 0.07 -8.09 -0.59
C ILE A 305 0.94 -9.30 -0.87
N ASN A 306 0.33 -10.47 -0.76
CA ASN A 306 0.80 -11.74 -1.32
C ASN A 306 -0.40 -12.52 -1.86
N LEU A 307 -0.17 -13.76 -2.31
CA LEU A 307 -1.21 -14.64 -2.82
C LEU A 307 -2.45 -14.70 -1.91
N PHE A 308 -2.26 -14.70 -0.59
CA PHE A 308 -3.31 -14.98 0.38
C PHE A 308 -3.90 -13.75 1.06
N ASN A 309 -3.16 -12.65 1.21
CA ASN A 309 -3.54 -11.58 2.11
C ASN A 309 -3.35 -10.20 1.48
N THR A 310 -4.26 -9.31 1.89
CA THR A 310 -4.13 -7.86 1.74
C THR A 310 -4.05 -7.27 3.14
N VAL A 311 -2.98 -6.52 3.43
CA VAL A 311 -2.67 -6.01 4.78
C VAL A 311 -2.37 -4.52 4.74
N PHE A 312 -2.93 -3.74 5.66
CA PHE A 312 -2.72 -2.30 5.73
C PHE A 312 -2.91 -1.73 7.15
N ALA A 313 -2.33 -0.55 7.40
CA ALA A 313 -2.50 0.16 8.67
C ALA A 313 -3.86 0.87 8.78
N CYS A 314 -4.51 0.74 9.94
CA CYS A 314 -5.64 1.58 10.36
C CYS A 314 -5.17 2.99 10.71
N GLN A 315 -6.09 3.97 10.65
CA GLN A 315 -5.83 5.33 11.08
C GLN A 315 -5.72 5.41 12.61
N GLY A 316 -4.49 5.58 13.12
CA GLY A 316 -4.25 5.80 14.55
C GLY A 316 -4.95 7.07 15.06
N GLY A 317 -5.57 6.97 16.24
CA GLY A 317 -6.29 8.08 16.89
C GLY A 317 -7.52 8.57 16.12
N GLY A 318 -8.06 7.76 15.20
CA GLY A 318 -9.14 8.17 14.31
C GLY A 318 -9.98 6.98 13.85
N TRP A 319 -10.60 7.14 12.68
CA TRP A 319 -11.50 6.15 12.09
C TRP A 319 -10.87 5.46 10.89
N THR A 320 -11.17 4.19 10.71
CA THR A 320 -10.96 3.48 9.43
C THR A 320 -12.27 2.85 8.99
N GLN A 321 -12.78 3.22 7.81
CA GLN A 321 -13.92 2.54 7.18
C GLN A 321 -13.44 1.74 5.98
N ILE A 322 -13.70 0.44 5.98
CA ILE A 322 -13.20 -0.51 5.00
C ILE A 322 -14.40 -1.06 4.23
N VAL A 323 -14.43 -0.84 2.92
CA VAL A 323 -15.44 -1.40 2.02
C VAL A 323 -14.83 -2.62 1.34
N ARG A 324 -15.36 -3.79 1.66
CA ARG A 324 -14.88 -5.06 1.11
C ARG A 324 -15.19 -5.17 -0.38
N GLN A 325 -14.29 -5.77 -1.16
CA GLN A 325 -14.54 -6.16 -2.55
C GLN A 325 -14.87 -7.66 -2.65
N PRO A 326 -16.15 -8.05 -2.68
CA PRO A 326 -16.55 -9.45 -2.57
C PRO A 326 -16.06 -10.36 -3.69
N GLU A 327 -15.68 -9.80 -4.84
CA GLU A 327 -15.12 -10.51 -5.99
C GLU A 327 -13.68 -10.99 -5.71
N TYR A 328 -12.91 -10.20 -4.95
CA TYR A 328 -11.47 -10.37 -4.77
C TYR A 328 -11.06 -10.72 -3.34
N GLU A 329 -11.89 -10.38 -2.37
CA GLU A 329 -11.60 -10.54 -0.95
C GLU A 329 -12.57 -11.58 -0.36
N ASP A 330 -12.08 -12.43 0.52
CA ASP A 330 -12.90 -13.37 1.28
C ASP A 330 -13.55 -12.66 2.48
N LYS A 331 -14.36 -13.38 3.26
CA LYS A 331 -14.96 -12.88 4.50
C LYS A 331 -13.99 -12.98 5.68
N THR A 332 -12.94 -13.79 5.62
CA THR A 332 -12.00 -13.94 6.74
C THR A 332 -11.06 -12.75 6.82
N CYS A 333 -10.95 -12.17 8.02
CA CYS A 333 -10.13 -10.98 8.28
C CYS A 333 -9.49 -11.03 9.68
N GLY A 334 -8.64 -10.05 9.96
CA GLY A 334 -8.00 -9.88 11.25
C GLY A 334 -7.72 -8.42 11.59
N LEU A 335 -7.72 -8.12 12.89
CA LEU A 335 -7.34 -6.84 13.46
C LEU A 335 -6.19 -7.08 14.45
N VAL A 336 -4.99 -6.63 14.08
CA VAL A 336 -3.73 -6.89 14.80
C VAL A 336 -3.22 -5.59 15.42
N ASN A 337 -3.24 -5.52 16.74
CA ASN A 337 -2.69 -4.41 17.51
C ASN A 337 -1.26 -4.68 17.95
N TYR A 338 -0.37 -3.72 17.72
CA TYR A 338 1.04 -3.74 18.13
C TYR A 338 1.21 -3.02 19.46
N GLY A 339 0.71 -3.66 20.51
CA GLY A 339 0.69 -3.14 21.88
C GLY A 339 -0.72 -3.12 22.46
N ARG A 340 -0.83 -2.66 23.71
CA ARG A 340 -2.06 -2.78 24.48
C ARG A 340 -3.13 -1.80 24.02
N MET A 341 -4.26 -2.34 23.58
CA MET A 341 -5.41 -1.55 23.15
C MET A 341 -6.23 -1.13 24.38
N THR A 342 -6.32 0.18 24.62
CA THR A 342 -7.09 0.77 25.73
C THR A 342 -8.49 1.16 25.31
N GLU A 343 -8.63 1.73 24.12
CA GLU A 343 -9.89 2.11 23.51
C GLU A 343 -9.97 1.63 22.07
N CYS A 344 -11.08 0.97 21.73
CA CYS A 344 -11.40 0.55 20.37
C CYS A 344 -12.88 0.25 20.27
N GLU A 345 -13.47 0.56 19.13
CA GLU A 345 -14.79 0.05 18.78
C GLU A 345 -14.80 -0.38 17.32
N THR A 346 -15.34 -1.54 17.02
CA THR A 346 -15.55 -1.97 15.64
C THR A 346 -17.02 -2.20 15.34
N SER A 347 -17.41 -2.01 14.08
CA SER A 347 -18.69 -2.46 13.52
C SER A 347 -18.48 -3.21 12.21
N GLY A 348 -19.44 -4.06 11.85
CA GLY A 348 -19.41 -4.81 10.60
C GLY A 348 -18.55 -6.08 10.62
N LEU A 349 -17.94 -6.41 11.75
CA LEU A 349 -17.33 -7.72 12.00
C LEU A 349 -18.35 -8.65 12.65
N LEU A 350 -18.14 -9.95 12.52
CA LEU A 350 -18.95 -10.95 13.20
C LEU A 350 -18.68 -10.87 14.70
N TRP A 351 -17.42 -10.77 15.10
CA TRP A 351 -17.03 -10.50 16.48
C TRP A 351 -16.53 -9.06 16.58
N ASN A 352 -17.45 -8.12 16.83
CA ASN A 352 -17.06 -6.73 17.05
C ASN A 352 -16.26 -6.62 18.36
N VAL A 353 -15.24 -5.76 18.36
CA VAL A 353 -14.45 -5.40 19.54
C VAL A 353 -14.97 -4.09 20.08
N VAL A 354 -15.34 -4.03 21.36
CA VAL A 354 -15.77 -2.83 22.07
C VAL A 354 -14.99 -2.74 23.38
N LYS A 355 -13.88 -1.99 23.36
CA LYS A 355 -12.97 -1.83 24.48
C LYS A 355 -12.94 -0.37 24.92
N GLY A 356 -13.12 -0.13 26.23
CA GLY A 356 -12.94 1.20 26.82
C GLY A 356 -13.96 2.26 26.38
N ARG A 357 -15.14 1.86 25.90
CA ARG A 357 -16.18 2.77 25.40
C ARG A 357 -17.25 3.17 26.43
N GLY A 358 -17.02 2.88 27.71
CA GLY A 358 -17.90 3.28 28.82
C GLY A 358 -19.28 2.61 28.84
N ARG A 359 -19.50 1.58 28.01
CA ARG A 359 -20.76 0.83 27.92
C ARG A 359 -20.53 -0.67 28.09
N PRO A 360 -21.56 -1.45 28.50
CA PRO A 360 -21.44 -2.90 28.57
C PRO A 360 -21.04 -3.51 27.23
N SER A 361 -20.09 -4.43 27.27
CA SER A 361 -19.65 -5.19 26.10
C SER A 361 -19.09 -6.53 26.56
N VAL A 362 -19.31 -7.56 25.75
CA VAL A 362 -18.75 -8.91 25.96
C VAL A 362 -17.24 -8.91 25.86
N THR A 363 -16.67 -8.01 25.06
CA THR A 363 -15.22 -7.92 24.82
C THR A 363 -14.50 -6.97 25.79
N ASN A 364 -15.22 -6.25 26.67
CA ASN A 364 -14.61 -5.27 27.56
C ASN A 364 -13.64 -5.89 28.58
N ASP A 365 -13.83 -7.15 28.96
CA ASP A 365 -12.95 -7.84 29.92
C ASP A 365 -11.72 -8.47 29.25
N PHE A 366 -11.70 -8.59 27.92
CA PHE A 366 -10.56 -9.13 27.20
C PHE A 366 -9.41 -8.12 27.15
N VAL A 367 -8.18 -8.65 27.26
CA VAL A 367 -6.95 -7.87 27.09
C VAL A 367 -6.48 -8.05 25.66
N PHE A 368 -6.76 -7.04 24.82
CA PHE A 368 -6.22 -6.97 23.47
C PHE A 368 -4.81 -6.36 23.52
N ASP A 369 -3.80 -7.20 23.31
CA ASP A 369 -2.38 -6.81 23.39
C ASP A 369 -1.53 -7.73 22.50
N PHE A 370 -0.38 -7.24 22.06
CA PHE A 370 0.59 -8.07 21.36
C PHE A 370 1.28 -8.99 22.37
N GLY A 371 0.92 -10.27 22.35
CA GLY A 371 1.25 -11.24 23.41
C GLY A 371 0.05 -11.66 24.27
N ALA A 372 -1.14 -11.11 24.01
CA ALA A 372 -2.41 -11.53 24.61
C ALA A 372 -3.44 -11.82 23.50
N PHE A 373 -4.70 -11.36 23.64
CA PHE A 373 -5.70 -11.53 22.60
C PHE A 373 -5.44 -10.61 21.41
N ILE A 374 -5.58 -11.17 20.22
CA ILE A 374 -5.59 -10.47 18.95
C ILE A 374 -6.82 -10.96 18.19
N SER A 375 -7.58 -10.07 17.55
CA SER A 375 -8.78 -10.45 16.78
C SER A 375 -8.37 -11.05 15.43
N VAL A 376 -7.89 -12.28 15.44
CA VAL A 376 -7.56 -13.08 14.24
C VAL A 376 -8.70 -14.02 13.87
N CYS A 377 -8.75 -14.43 12.61
CA CYS A 377 -9.82 -15.32 12.08
C CYS A 377 -11.23 -14.75 12.29
N ASN A 378 -11.36 -13.43 12.32
CA ASN A 378 -12.65 -12.76 12.40
C ASN A 378 -13.35 -12.85 11.03
N ILE A 379 -14.65 -12.59 10.99
CA ILE A 379 -15.46 -12.69 9.78
C ILE A 379 -16.10 -11.34 9.48
N VAL A 380 -16.02 -10.91 8.23
CA VAL A 380 -16.75 -9.75 7.73
C VAL A 380 -18.24 -10.07 7.71
N ARG A 381 -19.02 -9.32 8.50
CA ARG A 381 -20.47 -9.46 8.63
C ARG A 381 -21.22 -8.45 7.78
N ARG A 382 -20.66 -7.26 7.54
CA ARG A 382 -21.27 -6.20 6.72
C ARG A 382 -20.38 -5.80 5.55
N GLU A 383 -20.95 -5.12 4.57
CA GLU A 383 -20.20 -4.57 3.44
C GLU A 383 -19.15 -3.54 3.87
N VAL A 384 -19.46 -2.76 4.92
CA VAL A 384 -18.53 -1.80 5.52
C VAL A 384 -18.15 -2.25 6.92
N ILE A 385 -16.84 -2.28 7.18
CA ILE A 385 -16.25 -2.46 8.50
C ILE A 385 -15.79 -1.09 8.97
N THR A 386 -16.20 -0.68 10.17
CA THR A 386 -15.71 0.56 10.79
C THR A 386 -14.84 0.20 11.99
N VAL A 387 -13.67 0.80 12.09
CA VAL A 387 -12.74 0.68 13.21
C VAL A 387 -12.51 2.07 13.80
N ASP A 388 -12.94 2.28 15.03
CA ASP A 388 -12.71 3.48 15.83
C ASP A 388 -11.53 3.28 16.78
N LEU A 389 -10.46 4.05 16.60
CA LEU A 389 -9.26 4.05 17.45
C LEU A 389 -9.05 5.40 18.15
N ARG A 390 -10.08 6.23 18.23
CA ARG A 390 -10.03 7.49 18.98
C ARG A 390 -9.90 7.20 20.48
N CYS A 391 -9.14 8.04 21.17
CA CYS A 391 -9.11 8.13 22.63
C CYS A 391 -10.18 9.14 23.04
N LEU A 392 -11.26 8.68 23.67
CA LEU A 392 -12.39 9.51 24.10
C LEU A 392 -12.23 9.95 25.56
N LEU A 393 -11.48 9.20 26.36
CA LEU A 393 -11.16 9.58 27.73
C LEU A 393 -10.01 10.60 27.72
N THR A 394 -10.36 11.87 27.58
CA THR A 394 -9.48 12.94 28.06
C THR A 394 -9.38 12.79 29.57
N SER A 395 -8.16 12.74 30.10
CA SER A 395 -7.87 12.60 31.52
C SER A 395 -8.77 13.49 32.37
N VAL A 396 -9.79 12.89 32.97
CA VAL A 396 -10.57 13.51 34.03
C VAL A 396 -9.64 13.58 35.24
N GLY A 397 -8.96 14.72 35.41
CA GLY A 397 -8.31 15.12 36.66
C GLY A 397 -6.85 14.71 36.82
N GLU A 398 -5.94 15.43 36.15
CA GLU A 398 -4.68 15.79 36.82
C GLU A 398 -4.85 17.20 37.37
N SER A 399 -4.99 17.28 38.70
CA SER A 399 -4.93 18.52 39.46
C SER A 399 -3.61 19.24 39.19
N PRO A 400 -3.57 20.57 39.08
CA PRO A 400 -2.31 21.30 39.01
C PRO A 400 -1.68 21.33 40.41
N ALA A 401 -0.82 20.35 40.69
CA ALA A 401 0.07 20.39 41.83
C ALA A 401 1.52 20.22 41.34
N ASP A 402 2.30 21.26 41.63
CA ASP A 402 3.76 21.38 41.56
C ASP A 402 4.44 21.43 40.18
N ALA A 403 4.51 22.67 39.70
CA ALA A 403 5.56 23.13 38.81
C ALA A 403 6.92 23.13 39.54
N THR A 404 7.67 22.03 39.41
CA THR A 404 9.12 22.05 39.64
C THR A 404 9.84 21.21 38.59
N THR A 405 10.47 21.94 37.65
CA THR A 405 11.74 21.61 36.98
C THR A 405 12.00 20.15 36.58
N ALA A 406 11.70 19.83 35.32
CA ALA A 406 12.42 18.78 34.59
C ALA A 406 12.47 19.12 33.09
N THR A 407 13.53 19.83 32.69
CA THR A 407 13.97 19.93 31.30
C THR A 407 14.61 18.60 30.89
N GLY A 408 13.91 17.73 30.14
CA GLY A 408 14.57 16.54 29.57
C GLY A 408 13.75 15.31 29.16
N ALA A 409 12.41 15.31 29.17
CA ALA A 409 11.60 14.20 28.61
C ALA A 409 11.10 14.62 27.22
N SER A 410 11.77 14.26 26.12
CA SER A 410 11.75 12.96 25.42
C SER A 410 10.35 12.62 24.88
N ASP A 411 10.26 12.46 23.56
CA ASP A 411 9.06 12.20 22.73
C ASP A 411 8.13 11.06 23.20
N CYS A 412 8.50 10.32 24.25
CA CYS A 412 7.69 9.26 24.86
C CYS A 412 6.40 9.75 25.53
N GLU A 413 6.32 10.99 26.05
CA GLU A 413 5.08 11.48 26.67
C GLU A 413 3.99 11.86 25.67
N ALA A 414 4.38 12.29 24.45
CA ALA A 414 3.42 12.60 23.39
C ALA A 414 2.64 11.38 22.88
N GLN A 415 3.10 10.16 23.19
CA GLN A 415 2.42 8.91 22.85
C GLN A 415 1.47 8.39 23.94
N ARG A 416 1.52 8.90 25.19
CA ARG A 416 0.70 8.37 26.29
C ARG A 416 -0.82 8.46 26.06
N GLY A 417 -1.27 9.25 25.08
CA GLY A 417 -2.68 9.35 24.68
C GLY A 417 -3.05 8.66 23.35
N ARG A 418 -2.09 8.09 22.61
CA ARG A 418 -2.38 7.41 21.34
C ARG A 418 -2.40 5.90 21.57
N GLY A 419 -3.53 5.27 21.26
CA GLY A 419 -3.64 3.82 21.23
C GLY A 419 -2.58 3.18 20.32
N PRO A 420 -2.30 1.87 20.48
CA PRO A 420 -1.25 1.19 19.74
C PRO A 420 -1.53 1.24 18.23
N PRO A 421 -0.48 1.13 17.38
CA PRO A 421 -0.68 0.93 15.95
C PRO A 421 -1.51 -0.33 15.70
N VAL A 422 -2.47 -0.23 14.77
CA VAL A 422 -3.35 -1.34 14.42
C VAL A 422 -3.26 -1.61 12.92
N VAL A 423 -3.15 -2.88 12.59
CA VAL A 423 -3.14 -3.41 11.23
C VAL A 423 -4.42 -4.17 10.98
N PHE A 424 -5.00 -3.98 9.80
CA PHE A 424 -6.10 -4.79 9.30
C PHE A 424 -5.58 -5.74 8.23
N SER A 425 -6.00 -7.00 8.28
CA SER A 425 -5.75 -7.99 7.24
C SER A 425 -7.06 -8.57 6.73
N ILE A 426 -7.12 -8.83 5.42
CA ILE A 426 -8.23 -9.54 4.80
C ILE A 426 -7.68 -10.62 3.88
N LEU A 427 -8.29 -11.80 3.93
CA LEU A 427 -7.93 -12.91 3.05
C LEU A 427 -8.36 -12.57 1.63
N ARG A 428 -7.47 -12.80 0.66
CA ARG A 428 -7.76 -12.70 -0.76
C ARG A 428 -8.45 -13.97 -1.23
N ARG A 429 -9.50 -13.82 -2.03
CA ARG A 429 -10.16 -14.94 -2.68
C ARG A 429 -9.22 -15.51 -3.73
N GLN A 430 -8.89 -16.78 -3.58
CA GLN A 430 -8.25 -17.55 -4.65
C GLN A 430 -9.27 -17.75 -5.76
N LYS A 431 -8.94 -17.38 -7.00
CA LYS A 431 -9.70 -17.91 -8.14
C LYS A 431 -9.57 -19.43 -8.03
N LYS A 432 -10.69 -20.12 -7.83
CA LYS A 432 -10.73 -21.57 -8.02
C LYS A 432 -10.30 -21.75 -9.48
N GLU A 433 -9.06 -22.21 -9.69
CA GLU A 433 -8.64 -22.68 -11.00
C GLU A 433 -9.69 -23.71 -11.41
N GLY A 434 -10.47 -23.38 -12.44
CA GLY A 434 -11.59 -24.19 -12.86
C GLY A 434 -11.08 -25.59 -13.19
N GLY A 435 -11.47 -26.55 -12.37
CA GLY A 435 -11.40 -27.97 -12.71
C GLY A 435 -12.48 -28.38 -13.69
#